data_AF-A0A3M9ZI16-F1
#
_entry.id   AF-A0A3M9ZI16-F1
#
_cell.length_a   1.000
_cell.length_b   1.000
_cell.length_c   1.000
_cell.angle_alpha   90.00
_cell.angle_beta   90.00
_cell.angle_gamma   90.00
#
_symmetry.space_group_name_H-M   'P 1'
#
loop_
_entity.id
_entity.type
_entity.pdbx_description
1 polymer ?
#
loop_
_entity_poly.entity_id
_entity_poly.type
_entity_poly.pdbx_seq_one_letter_code
_entity_poly.pdbx_strand_id
1 'polypeptide(L)'
;MWAGIRGGAGEAAGLARLVAAALGLEAPARLVPHVTVSRVKSGQAPPLGVIRAHRDTEFGVQRVTSFSLKRSDPDGARHVHTALRTVEASP
;
A
#
# COMPACT_ATOMS: atom_id res chain seq x y z
N MET A 1 -6.21 4.94 8.23
CA MET A 1 -7.24 5.07 7.17
C MET A 1 -6.59 4.77 5.84
N TRP A 2 -7.31 4.08 4.97
CA TRP A 2 -6.77 3.64 3.68
C TRP A 2 -7.87 3.60 2.62
N ALA A 3 -7.47 3.74 1.36
CA ALA A 3 -8.30 3.50 0.18
C ALA A 3 -8.04 2.08 -0.33
N GLY A 4 -9.12 1.34 -0.60
CA GLY A 4 -9.03 -0.03 -1.09
C GLY A 4 -8.76 -0.09 -2.58
N ILE A 5 -8.02 -1.11 -3.02
CA ILE A 5 -7.83 -1.41 -4.44
C ILE A 5 -8.93 -2.41 -4.84
N ARG A 6 -9.75 -2.08 -5.85
CA ARG A 6 -10.78 -2.98 -6.40
C ARG A 6 -10.22 -3.86 -7.51
N GLY A 7 -9.91 -3.27 -8.67
CA GLY A 7 -9.32 -3.99 -9.80
C GLY A 7 -7.84 -4.29 -9.55
N GLY A 8 -7.38 -5.50 -9.89
CA GLY A 8 -5.97 -5.88 -9.73
C GLY A 8 -5.57 -6.31 -8.31
N ALA A 9 -6.50 -6.36 -7.35
CA ALA A 9 -6.17 -6.66 -5.96
C ALA A 9 -5.69 -8.11 -5.75
N GLY A 10 -6.25 -9.07 -6.49
CA GLY A 10 -5.81 -10.46 -6.43
C GLY A 10 -4.40 -10.62 -6.97
N GLU A 11 -4.09 -9.94 -8.08
CA GLU A 11 -2.81 -9.91 -8.75
C GLU A 11 -1.74 -9.24 -7.87
N ALA A 12 -2.07 -8.10 -7.25
CA ALA A 12 -1.19 -7.44 -6.29
C ALA A 12 -0.88 -8.33 -5.08
N ALA A 13 -1.89 -9.04 -4.55
CA ALA A 13 -1.70 -9.97 -3.45
C ALA A 13 -0.87 -11.20 -3.87
N GLY A 14 -1.11 -11.74 -5.06
CA GLY A 14 -0.34 -12.84 -5.63
C GLY A 14 1.13 -12.47 -5.82
N LEU A 15 1.40 -11.30 -6.40
CA LEU A 15 2.76 -10.79 -6.56
C LEU A 15 3.46 -10.59 -5.22
N ALA A 16 2.77 -10.00 -4.23
CA ALA A 16 3.35 -9.81 -2.90
C ALA A 16 3.72 -11.15 -2.23
N ARG A 17 2.93 -12.21 -2.44
CA ARG A 17 3.25 -13.57 -1.98
C ARG A 17 4.47 -14.15 -2.70
N LEU A 18 4.57 -13.98 -4.01
CA LEU A 18 5.74 -14.43 -4.79
C LEU A 18 7.01 -13.73 -4.32
N VAL A 19 6.95 -12.41 -4.11
CA VAL A 19 8.08 -11.62 -3.59
C VAL A 19 8.45 -12.07 -2.18
N ALA A 20 7.47 -12.27 -1.29
CA ALA A 20 7.73 -12.78 0.06
C ALA A 20 8.44 -14.14 0.02
N ALA A 21 7.93 -15.10 -0.77
CA ALA A 21 8.55 -16.41 -0.93
C ALA A 21 9.98 -16.33 -1.49
N ALA A 22 10.22 -15.50 -2.50
CA ALA A 22 11.55 -15.29 -3.07
C ALA A 22 12.56 -14.67 -2.07
N LEU A 23 12.05 -13.91 -1.09
CA LEU A 23 12.85 -13.33 -0.01
C LEU A 23 12.92 -14.23 1.24
N GLY A 24 12.33 -15.43 1.21
CA GLY A 24 12.26 -16.32 2.37
C GLY A 24 11.40 -15.76 3.51
N LEU A 25 10.45 -14.87 3.21
CA LEU A 25 9.52 -14.26 4.16
C LEU A 25 8.17 -14.99 4.15
N GLU A 26 7.57 -15.12 5.33
CA GLU A 26 6.19 -15.60 5.42
C GLU A 26 5.21 -14.51 4.97
N ALA A 27 4.39 -14.85 3.98
CA ALA A 27 3.29 -13.99 3.58
C ALA A 27 2.13 -14.13 4.59
N PRO A 28 1.47 -13.03 4.98
CA PRO A 28 0.30 -13.11 5.85
C PRO A 28 -0.83 -13.91 5.16
N ALA A 29 -1.55 -14.72 5.95
CA ALA A 29 -2.68 -15.51 5.48
C ALA A 29 -3.71 -14.65 4.72
N ARG A 30 -3.94 -13.43 5.23
CA ARG A 30 -4.76 -12.40 4.59
C ARG A 30 -3.92 -11.19 4.22
N LEU A 31 -3.76 -10.96 2.94
CA LEU A 31 -3.13 -9.77 2.38
C LEU A 31 -4.21 -8.88 1.76
N VAL A 32 -4.28 -7.62 2.20
CA VAL A 32 -5.26 -6.64 1.72
C VAL A 32 -4.51 -5.49 1.06
N PRO A 33 -4.40 -5.44 -0.27
CA PRO A 33 -3.80 -4.32 -0.98
C PRO A 33 -4.60 -3.04 -0.73
N HIS A 34 -3.90 -1.97 -0.33
CA HIS A 34 -4.50 -0.69 -0.01
C HIS A 34 -3.48 0.44 -0.13
N VAL A 35 -3.97 1.67 -0.29
CA VAL A 35 -3.15 2.88 -0.20
C VAL A 35 -3.46 3.55 1.14
N THR A 36 -2.45 3.65 2.01
CA THR A 36 -2.61 4.37 3.27
C THR A 36 -2.76 5.86 3.00
N VAL A 37 -3.86 6.45 3.46
CA VAL A 37 -4.14 7.89 3.31
C VAL A 37 -3.67 8.67 4.53
N SER A 38 -3.91 8.13 5.73
CA SER A 38 -3.47 8.76 6.98
C SER A 38 -3.55 7.79 8.16
N ARG A 39 -2.95 8.17 9.28
CA ARG A 39 -2.99 7.42 10.55
C ARG A 39 -3.74 8.26 11.58
N VAL A 40 -4.65 7.63 12.33
CA VAL A 40 -5.34 8.28 13.46
C VAL A 40 -4.40 8.20 14.66
N LYS A 41 -4.09 9.35 15.29
CA LYS A 41 -3.21 9.38 16.46
C LYS A 41 -3.96 8.87 17.69
N SER A 42 -3.20 8.37 18.67
CA SER A 42 -3.76 7.98 19.97
C SER A 42 -4.55 9.13 20.60
N GLY A 43 -5.70 8.82 21.20
CA GLY A 43 -6.60 9.80 21.82
C GLY A 43 -7.48 10.60 20.85
N GLN A 44 -7.35 10.38 19.53
CA GLN A 44 -8.23 11.02 18.54
C GLN A 44 -9.34 10.07 18.09
N ALA A 45 -10.56 10.60 17.98
CA ALA A 45 -11.67 9.86 17.38
C ALA A 45 -11.41 9.68 15.87
N PRO A 46 -11.70 8.50 15.29
CA PRO A 46 -11.66 8.33 13.84
C PRO A 46 -12.66 9.28 13.15
N PRO A 47 -12.31 9.87 11.99
CA PRO A 47 -13.20 10.80 11.29
C PRO A 47 -14.28 10.03 10.50
N LEU A 48 -15.20 9.38 11.21
CA LEU A 48 -16.21 8.48 10.63
C LEU A 48 -17.10 9.16 9.59
N GLY A 49 -17.42 10.44 9.77
CA GLY A 49 -18.20 11.22 8.79
C GLY A 49 -17.51 11.30 7.43
N VAL A 50 -16.20 11.58 7.42
CA VAL A 50 -15.38 11.65 6.20
C VAL A 50 -15.29 10.27 5.55
N ILE A 51 -15.06 9.21 6.34
CA ILE A 51 -15.00 7.84 5.81
C ILE A 51 -16.32 7.46 5.15
N ARG A 52 -17.46 7.77 5.77
CA ARG A 52 -18.78 7.47 5.21
C ARG A 52 -19.06 8.25 3.93
N ALA A 53 -18.68 9.53 3.88
CA ALA A 53 -18.86 10.37 2.70
C ALA A 53 -18.06 9.84 1.49
N HIS A 54 -16.92 9.17 1.72
CA HIS A 54 -16.03 8.69 0.66
C HIS A 54 -15.98 7.18 0.50
N ARG A 55 -16.91 6.43 1.12
CA ARG A 55 -16.86 4.96 1.13
C ARG A 55 -16.94 4.33 -0.27
N ASP A 56 -17.67 4.98 -1.18
CA ASP A 56 -17.93 4.53 -2.55
C ASP A 56 -17.21 5.42 -3.59
N THR A 57 -16.33 6.33 -3.14
CA THR A 57 -15.61 7.23 -4.05
C THR A 57 -14.61 6.45 -4.89
N GLU A 58 -14.67 6.65 -6.21
CA GLU A 58 -13.62 6.23 -7.11
C GLU A 58 -12.52 7.31 -7.14
N PHE A 59 -11.33 6.97 -6.65
CA PHE A 59 -10.19 7.88 -6.59
C PHE A 59 -9.37 7.91 -7.88
N GLY A 60 -9.65 6.99 -8.82
CA GLY A 60 -8.99 6.86 -10.11
C GLY A 60 -8.40 5.46 -10.34
N VAL A 61 -7.78 5.31 -11.52
CA VAL A 61 -7.16 4.08 -11.99
C VAL A 61 -5.67 4.33 -12.21
N GLN A 62 -4.84 3.40 -11.75
CA GLN A 62 -3.40 3.44 -11.95
C GLN A 62 -2.91 2.13 -12.56
N ARG A 63 -2.32 2.21 -13.76
CA ARG A 63 -1.58 1.08 -14.33
C ARG A 63 -0.25 0.94 -13.58
N VAL A 64 0.04 -0.26 -13.11
CA VAL A 64 1.34 -0.58 -12.52
C VAL A 64 2.36 -0.69 -13.64
N THR A 65 3.35 0.20 -13.65
CA THR A 65 4.40 0.26 -14.67
C THR A 65 5.78 -0.11 -14.13
N SER A 66 5.96 -0.16 -12.81
CA SER A 66 7.24 -0.50 -12.21
C SER A 66 7.09 -0.97 -10.76
N PHE A 67 8.13 -1.66 -10.28
CA PHE A 67 8.26 -2.12 -8.90
C PHE A 67 9.56 -1.58 -8.32
N SER A 68 9.49 -0.96 -7.15
CA SER A 68 10.66 -0.44 -6.45
C SER A 68 10.88 -1.12 -5.12
N LEU A 69 12.12 -1.55 -4.88
CA LEU A 69 12.60 -1.83 -3.54
C LEU A 69 12.93 -0.50 -2.87
N LYS A 70 12.27 -0.21 -1.74
CA LYS A 70 12.47 1.03 -0.99
C LYS A 70 12.93 0.73 0.43
N ARG A 71 13.84 1.55 0.94
CA ARG A 71 14.16 1.61 2.36
C ARG A 71 13.35 2.72 3.01
N SER A 72 12.86 2.47 4.22
CA SER A 72 12.16 3.46 5.04
C SER A 72 13.02 3.77 6.24
N ASP A 73 13.60 4.97 6.28
CA ASP A 73 14.44 5.43 7.37
C ASP A 73 13.65 6.42 8.25
N PRO A 74 13.72 6.33 9.59
CA PRO A 74 13.13 7.33 10.47
C PRO A 74 13.91 8.65 10.39
N ASP A 75 13.20 9.76 10.23
CA ASP A 75 13.75 11.12 10.28
C ASP A 75 12.88 11.98 11.21
N GLY A 76 13.25 11.97 12.49
CA GLY A 76 12.43 12.55 13.56
C GLY A 76 11.01 11.96 13.60
N ALA A 77 10.01 12.79 13.36
CA ALA A 77 8.59 12.38 13.31
C ALA A 77 8.12 11.91 11.92
N ARG A 78 9.02 11.87 10.92
CA ARG A 78 8.71 11.50 9.53
C ARG A 78 9.42 10.20 9.14
N HIS A 79 8.95 9.60 8.06
CA HIS A 79 9.68 8.55 7.37
C HIS A 79 10.14 9.06 6.02
N VAL A 80 11.43 8.87 5.73
CA VAL A 80 12.00 9.12 4.41
C VAL A 80 12.05 7.79 3.66
N HIS A 81 11.46 7.78 2.46
CA HIS A 81 11.41 6.60 1.61
C HIS A 81 12.40 6.77 0.45
N THR A 82 13.49 6.02 0.49
CA THR A 82 14.53 6.05 -0.55
C THR A 82 14.39 4.83 -1.45
N ALA A 83 14.27 5.04 -2.76
CA ALA A 83 14.31 3.96 -3.73
C ALA A 83 15.74 3.42 -3.83
N LEU A 84 15.91 2.12 -3.56
CA LEU A 84 17.19 1.42 -3.68
C LEU A 84 17.37 0.83 -5.07
N ARG A 85 16.27 0.32 -5.65
CA ARG A 85 16.24 -0.25 -6.99
C ARG A 85 14.81 -0.17 -7.54
N THR A 86 14.69 0.09 -8.83
CA THR A 86 13.42 0.04 -9.55
C THR A 86 13.57 -0.91 -10.74
N VAL A 87 12.53 -1.69 -10.98
CA VAL A 87 12.39 -2.57 -12.15
C VAL A 87 11.14 -2.13 -12.89
N GLU A 88 11.29 -1.75 -14.15
CA GLU A 88 10.17 -1.43 -15.02
C GLU A 88 9.42 -2.72 -15.39
N ALA A 89 8.10 -2.67 -15.32
CA ALA A 89 7.25 -3.70 -15.90
C ALA A 89 7.35 -3.55 -17.42
N SER A 90 7.74 -4.63 -18.11
CA SER A 90 7.79 -4.62 -19.57
C SER A 90 6.40 -4.30 -20.15
N PRO A 91 6.33 -3.56 -21.28
CA PRO A 91 5.08 -3.12 -21.89
C PRO A 91 4.06 -4.22 -22.17
#